data_AF-X1UB99-F1
#
_entry.id   AF-X1UB99-F1
#
_cell.length_a   1.000
_cell.length_b   1.000
_cell.length_c   1.000
_cell.angle_alpha   90.00
_cell.angle_beta   90.00
_cell.angle_gamma   90.00
#
_symmetry.space_group_name_H-M   'P 1'
#
loop_
_entity.id
_entity.type
_entity.pdbx_description
1 polymer ?
#
loop_
_entity_poly.entity_id
_entity_poly.type
_entity_poly.pdbx_seq_one_letter_code
_entity_poly.pdbx_strand_id
1 'polypeptide(L)'
;MFKIRIYEEAKNLLKGAVETHVHLNPHVRSEDHMMDALEYANQARDVGMKAVVIKNVGIPSTGAAYFVNKIVNGFDCYGSVAMNICNGGINPALIEHAVNHGDGARIVFFPVADSLNHAIAREKYYKGINPPTPREKALTIFDNNGNILPEVIKVLEIAKTYDRCINTAHLSPKEVKALIKEAKKIGIKK
;
A
#
# COMPACT_ATOMS: atom_id res chain seq x y z
N MET A 1 5.97 -25.68 -6.34
CA MET A 1 5.98 -24.38 -7.04
C MET A 1 4.56 -24.09 -7.52
N PHE A 2 3.92 -23.05 -6.99
CA PHE A 2 2.55 -22.68 -7.35
C PHE A 2 2.56 -21.98 -8.72
N LYS A 3 1.66 -22.34 -9.65
CA LYS A 3 1.53 -21.68 -10.95
C LYS A 3 0.19 -20.98 -11.06
N ILE A 4 0.19 -19.74 -11.54
CA ILE A 4 -1.02 -18.98 -11.87
C ILE A 4 -1.78 -19.75 -12.95
N ARG A 5 -3.00 -20.20 -12.60
CA ARG A 5 -3.89 -20.94 -13.50
C ARG A 5 -4.93 -19.95 -14.06
N ILE A 6 -4.66 -19.46 -15.27
CA ILE A 6 -5.51 -18.48 -15.95
C ILE A 6 -5.95 -19.04 -17.31
N TYR A 7 -7.23 -18.83 -17.64
CA TYR A 7 -7.78 -19.11 -18.96
C TYR A 7 -7.02 -18.29 -20.03
N GLU A 8 -6.88 -18.82 -21.25
CA GLU A 8 -6.12 -18.16 -22.32
C GLU A 8 -6.66 -16.75 -22.65
N GLU A 9 -7.98 -16.56 -22.57
CA GLU A 9 -8.62 -15.26 -22.75
C GLU A 9 -8.15 -14.24 -21.70
N ALA A 10 -7.96 -14.68 -20.45
CA ALA A 10 -7.46 -13.84 -19.37
C ALA A 10 -5.98 -13.50 -19.53
N LYS A 11 -5.16 -14.38 -20.12
CA LYS A 11 -3.73 -14.09 -20.39
C LYS A 11 -3.55 -12.89 -21.30
N ASN A 12 -4.42 -12.74 -22.31
CA ASN A 12 -4.33 -11.60 -23.21
C ASN A 12 -4.62 -10.26 -22.51
N LEU A 13 -5.47 -10.25 -21.48
CA LEU A 13 -5.76 -9.05 -20.68
C LEU A 13 -4.58 -8.64 -19.79
N LEU A 14 -3.69 -9.57 -19.43
CA LEU A 14 -2.53 -9.31 -18.58
C LEU A 14 -1.35 -8.69 -19.34
N LYS A 15 -1.32 -8.81 -20.67
CA LYS A 15 -0.24 -8.25 -21.49
C LYS A 15 -0.15 -6.73 -21.31
N GLY A 16 0.98 -6.25 -20.79
CA GLY A 16 1.23 -4.84 -20.49
C GLY A 16 0.55 -4.33 -19.21
N ALA A 17 -0.19 -5.18 -18.48
CA ALA A 17 -0.89 -4.78 -17.26
C ALA A 17 0.09 -4.44 -16.12
N VAL A 18 -0.37 -3.58 -15.21
CA VAL A 18 0.35 -3.21 -13.99
C VAL A 18 -0.53 -3.56 -12.79
N GLU A 19 -0.03 -4.43 -11.92
CA GLU A 19 -0.65 -4.70 -10.63
C GLU A 19 -0.19 -3.65 -9.62
N THR A 20 -1.12 -2.96 -8.96
CA THR A 20 -0.82 -1.83 -8.07
C THR A 20 -1.04 -2.14 -6.60
N HIS A 21 -1.66 -3.28 -6.27
CA HIS A 21 -1.93 -3.69 -4.90
C HIS A 21 -2.02 -5.21 -4.82
N VAL A 22 -0.87 -5.88 -4.70
CA VAL A 22 -0.79 -7.30 -4.35
C VAL A 22 -0.02 -7.51 -3.05
N HIS A 23 -0.52 -8.38 -2.18
CA HIS A 23 0.19 -8.82 -0.99
C HIS A 23 0.98 -10.10 -1.33
N LEU A 24 2.27 -10.11 -0.98
CA LEU A 24 3.20 -11.22 -1.28
C LEU A 24 4.05 -11.51 -0.05
N ASN A 25 4.57 -12.73 0.04
CA ASN A 25 5.48 -13.11 1.10
C ASN A 25 6.89 -12.49 0.91
N PRO A 26 7.62 -12.19 2.00
CA PRO A 26 7.22 -12.34 3.41
C PRO A 26 6.20 -11.28 3.86
N HIS A 27 5.15 -11.72 4.55
CA HIS A 27 4.08 -10.85 5.07
C HIS A 27 3.74 -11.23 6.53
N VAL A 28 3.25 -10.28 7.33
CA VAL A 28 2.79 -10.55 8.71
C VAL A 28 1.62 -11.55 8.79
N ARG A 29 1.02 -11.88 7.65
CA ARG A 29 -0.02 -12.89 7.46
C ARG A 29 0.42 -13.86 6.37
N SER A 30 1.57 -14.52 6.57
CA SER A 30 2.22 -15.29 5.50
C SER A 30 1.36 -16.44 4.97
N GLU A 31 0.53 -17.04 5.84
CA GLU A 31 -0.38 -18.13 5.47
C GLU A 31 -1.51 -17.68 4.52
N ASP A 32 -1.80 -16.38 4.45
CA ASP A 32 -2.84 -15.83 3.56
C ASP A 32 -2.33 -15.61 2.13
N HIS A 33 -1.01 -15.73 1.89
CA HIS A 33 -0.39 -15.43 0.60
C HIS A 33 0.32 -16.64 0.00
N MET A 34 0.07 -16.87 -1.28
CA MET A 34 0.49 -18.10 -1.98
C MET A 34 1.89 -18.02 -2.58
N MET A 35 2.43 -16.82 -2.76
CA MET A 35 3.68 -16.58 -3.48
C MET A 35 4.53 -15.52 -2.77
N ASP A 36 5.84 -15.65 -2.89
CA ASP A 36 6.75 -14.55 -2.61
C ASP A 36 6.90 -13.58 -3.80
N ALA A 37 7.62 -12.49 -3.57
CA ALA A 37 7.87 -11.45 -4.56
C ALA A 37 8.59 -11.96 -5.83
N LEU A 38 9.52 -12.91 -5.68
CA LEU A 38 10.31 -13.45 -6.79
C LEU A 38 9.49 -14.43 -7.63
N GLU A 39 8.73 -15.31 -6.98
CA GLU A 39 7.81 -16.24 -7.63
C GLU A 39 6.74 -15.49 -8.44
N TYR A 40 6.14 -14.45 -7.85
CA TYR A 40 5.14 -13.64 -8.52
C TYR A 40 5.74 -12.90 -9.73
N ALA A 41 6.89 -12.23 -9.56
CA ALA A 41 7.51 -11.45 -10.61
C ALA A 41 7.89 -12.29 -11.84
N ASN A 42 8.43 -13.49 -11.64
CA ASN A 42 8.71 -14.40 -12.75
C ASN A 42 7.42 -14.80 -13.50
N GLN A 43 6.37 -15.17 -12.78
CA GLN A 43 5.12 -15.59 -13.42
C GLN A 43 4.39 -14.45 -14.11
N ALA A 44 4.37 -13.26 -13.50
CA ALA A 44 3.78 -12.05 -14.07
C ALA A 44 4.51 -11.64 -15.36
N ARG A 45 5.85 -11.68 -15.36
CA ARG A 45 6.67 -11.48 -16.57
C ARG A 45 6.31 -12.48 -17.67
N ASP A 46 6.26 -13.77 -17.33
CA ASP A 46 6.06 -14.85 -18.30
C ASP A 46 4.68 -14.79 -18.97
N VAL A 47 3.69 -14.18 -18.33
CA VAL A 47 2.37 -13.92 -18.93
C VAL A 47 2.26 -12.53 -19.58
N GLY A 48 3.35 -11.76 -19.61
CA GLY A 48 3.48 -10.50 -20.34
C GLY A 48 3.06 -9.25 -19.55
N MET A 49 2.88 -9.33 -18.23
CA MET A 49 2.63 -8.15 -17.41
C MET A 49 3.85 -7.21 -17.42
N LYS A 50 3.59 -5.92 -17.23
CA LYS A 50 4.63 -4.89 -17.26
C LYS A 50 5.28 -4.68 -15.90
N ALA A 51 4.47 -4.62 -14.85
CA ALA A 51 4.98 -4.28 -13.52
C ALA A 51 4.08 -4.74 -12.37
N VAL A 52 4.64 -4.72 -11.17
CA VAL A 52 3.92 -4.92 -9.91
C VAL A 52 4.33 -3.90 -8.86
N VAL A 53 3.39 -3.48 -8.01
CA VAL A 53 3.66 -2.80 -6.74
C VAL A 53 3.30 -3.74 -5.59
N ILE A 54 4.31 -4.14 -4.82
CA ILE A 54 4.13 -5.01 -3.66
C ILE A 54 3.56 -4.21 -2.50
N LYS A 55 2.41 -4.63 -1.98
CA LYS A 55 1.79 -4.06 -0.79
C LYS A 55 2.08 -4.88 0.45
N ASN A 56 2.69 -4.23 1.44
CA ASN A 56 2.75 -4.70 2.82
C ASN A 56 1.96 -3.77 3.74
N VAL A 57 1.37 -4.34 4.80
CA VAL A 57 0.73 -3.56 5.86
C VAL A 57 1.69 -3.17 6.99
N GLY A 58 2.82 -3.87 7.11
CA GLY A 58 3.87 -3.59 8.07
C GLY A 58 5.11 -3.02 7.38
N ILE A 59 6.21 -3.77 7.43
CA ILE A 59 7.52 -3.36 6.88
C ILE A 59 7.39 -2.91 5.41
N PRO A 60 7.91 -1.72 5.03
CA PRO A 60 7.92 -1.26 3.65
C PRO A 60 8.54 -2.30 2.70
N SER A 61 7.92 -2.51 1.54
CA SER A 61 8.33 -3.54 0.58
C SER A 61 9.44 -3.09 -0.39
N THR A 62 10.03 -1.91 -0.17
CA THR A 62 11.04 -1.33 -1.07
C THR A 62 12.31 -2.17 -1.15
N GLY A 63 12.75 -2.77 -0.04
CA GLY A 63 13.89 -3.69 -0.04
C GLY A 63 13.63 -4.97 -0.84
N ALA A 64 12.44 -5.57 -0.70
CA ALA A 64 12.05 -6.75 -1.47
C ALA A 64 12.01 -6.42 -2.97
N ALA A 65 11.39 -5.30 -3.34
CA ALA A 65 11.32 -4.86 -4.73
C ALA A 65 12.71 -4.61 -5.35
N TYR A 66 13.61 -3.98 -4.58
CA TYR A 66 15.00 -3.76 -5.01
C TYR A 66 15.70 -5.06 -5.40
N PHE A 67 15.60 -6.10 -4.57
CA PHE A 67 16.23 -7.39 -4.88
C PHE A 67 15.54 -8.13 -6.02
N VAL A 68 14.21 -8.03 -6.16
CA VAL A 68 13.50 -8.61 -7.30
C VAL A 68 14.00 -7.98 -8.61
N ASN A 69 14.14 -6.65 -8.68
CA ASN A 69 14.66 -5.98 -9.88
C ASN A 69 16.10 -6.37 -10.22
N LYS A 70 16.90 -6.81 -9.24
CA LYS A 70 18.26 -7.34 -9.48
C LYS A 70 18.26 -8.74 -10.07
N ILE A 71 17.19 -9.52 -9.87
CA ILE A 71 17.14 -10.94 -10.21
C ILE A 71 16.27 -11.17 -11.46
N VAL A 72 15.14 -10.47 -11.58
CA VAL A 72 14.14 -10.67 -12.63
C VAL A 72 14.28 -9.59 -13.69
N ASN A 73 14.93 -9.94 -14.81
CA ASN A 73 15.04 -9.05 -15.97
C ASN A 73 13.72 -8.97 -16.74
N GLY A 74 13.44 -7.81 -17.34
CA GLY A 74 12.29 -7.58 -18.22
C GLY A 74 10.95 -7.40 -17.51
N PHE A 75 10.96 -7.14 -16.20
CA PHE A 75 9.76 -6.90 -15.41
C PHE A 75 10.05 -5.91 -14.28
N ASP A 76 9.22 -4.88 -14.14
CA ASP A 76 9.43 -3.87 -13.11
C ASP A 76 8.72 -4.24 -11.80
N CYS A 77 9.47 -4.38 -10.72
CA CYS A 77 8.95 -4.58 -9.39
C CYS A 77 9.15 -3.34 -8.52
N TYR A 78 8.08 -2.86 -7.88
CA TYR A 78 8.11 -1.67 -7.04
C TYR A 78 7.61 -1.94 -5.62
N GLY A 79 8.15 -1.19 -4.67
CA GLY A 79 7.71 -1.23 -3.28
C GLY A 79 6.59 -0.23 -2.98
N SER A 80 6.02 -0.36 -1.80
CA SER A 80 5.08 0.59 -1.20
C SER A 80 5.29 0.67 0.31
N VAL A 81 4.60 1.63 0.93
CA VAL A 81 4.59 1.85 2.38
C VAL A 81 3.18 2.12 2.87
N ALA A 82 2.84 1.62 4.07
CA ALA A 82 1.54 1.84 4.70
C ALA A 82 1.70 2.50 6.08
N MET A 83 0.87 3.50 6.39
CA MET A 83 0.92 4.24 7.65
C MET A 83 0.05 3.58 8.73
N ASN A 84 0.47 2.40 9.20
CA ASN A 84 -0.15 1.69 10.32
C ASN A 84 0.61 1.97 11.63
N ILE A 85 0.06 1.57 12.77
CA ILE A 85 0.64 1.81 14.10
C ILE A 85 2.03 1.16 14.22
N CYS A 86 2.22 -0.04 13.67
CA CYS A 86 3.53 -0.70 13.66
C CYS A 86 4.63 0.11 12.92
N ASN A 87 4.22 1.08 12.12
CA ASN A 87 5.05 1.97 11.33
C ASN A 87 5.08 3.40 11.91
N GLY A 88 4.59 3.59 13.14
CA GLY A 88 4.52 4.89 13.81
C GLY A 88 3.29 5.73 13.44
N GLY A 89 2.29 5.13 12.80
CA GLY A 89 1.06 5.82 12.38
C GLY A 89 1.28 6.73 11.17
N ILE A 90 0.57 7.86 11.13
CA ILE A 90 0.75 8.88 10.09
C ILE A 90 2.07 9.60 10.34
N ASN A 91 3.17 9.01 9.85
CA ASN A 91 4.54 9.39 10.15
C ASN A 91 5.25 9.90 8.89
N PRO A 92 5.42 11.22 8.72
CA PRO A 92 6.13 11.79 7.57
C PRO A 92 7.58 11.30 7.44
N ALA A 93 8.29 11.06 8.54
CA ALA A 93 9.69 10.61 8.49
C ALA A 93 9.84 9.21 7.90
N LEU A 94 8.89 8.30 8.20
CA LEU A 94 8.84 6.99 7.55
C LEU A 94 8.59 7.14 6.04
N ILE A 95 7.65 8.01 5.66
CA ILE A 95 7.32 8.21 4.25
C ILE A 95 8.52 8.76 3.48
N GLU A 96 9.18 9.79 4.01
CA GLU A 96 10.41 10.35 3.44
C GLU A 96 11.48 9.28 3.23
N HIS A 97 11.68 8.42 4.22
CA HIS A 97 12.67 7.34 4.09
C HIS A 97 12.22 6.30 3.05
N ALA A 98 10.96 5.88 3.06
CA ALA A 98 10.45 4.84 2.16
C ALA A 98 10.45 5.28 0.69
N VAL A 99 10.16 6.56 0.39
CA VAL A 99 10.20 7.06 -0.99
C VAL A 99 11.61 7.21 -1.53
N ASN A 100 12.62 7.27 -0.66
CA ASN A 100 14.06 7.33 -1.00
C ASN A 100 14.79 5.98 -0.91
N HIS A 101 14.22 4.98 -0.24
CA HIS A 101 14.91 3.71 -0.02
C HIS A 101 14.84 2.81 -1.28
N GLY A 102 16.01 2.53 -1.88
CA GLY A 102 16.11 1.78 -3.13
C GLY A 102 15.52 2.56 -4.31
N ASP A 103 14.66 1.93 -5.12
CA ASP A 103 13.91 2.62 -6.19
C ASP A 103 12.69 3.41 -5.67
N GLY A 104 12.52 3.44 -4.35
CA GLY A 104 11.49 4.16 -3.62
C GLY A 104 10.12 3.49 -3.65
N ALA A 105 9.34 3.70 -2.58
CA ALA A 105 7.93 3.35 -2.55
C ALA A 105 7.19 4.10 -3.66
N ARG A 106 6.45 3.40 -4.53
CA ARG A 106 5.65 4.04 -5.60
C ARG A 106 4.28 4.49 -5.13
N ILE A 107 3.74 3.82 -4.12
CA ILE A 107 2.45 4.11 -3.53
C ILE A 107 2.60 4.25 -2.03
N VAL A 108 2.05 5.35 -1.50
CA VAL A 108 1.92 5.62 -0.06
C VAL A 108 0.49 5.36 0.34
N PHE A 109 0.28 4.39 1.23
CA PHE A 109 -1.03 4.01 1.72
C PHE A 109 -1.29 4.68 3.08
N PHE A 110 -2.42 5.35 3.16
CA PHE A 110 -3.00 5.79 4.44
C PHE A 110 -3.37 4.60 5.34
N PRO A 111 -3.71 4.84 6.63
CA PRO A 111 -4.01 3.76 7.56
C PRO A 111 -4.93 2.69 6.99
N VAL A 112 -4.54 1.43 7.21
CA VAL A 112 -5.19 0.23 6.63
C VAL A 112 -5.95 -0.50 7.75
N ALA A 113 -5.32 -1.48 8.41
CA ALA A 113 -5.95 -2.24 9.48
C ALA A 113 -6.19 -1.37 10.73
N ASP A 114 -5.36 -0.33 10.91
CA ASP A 114 -5.41 0.55 12.06
C ASP A 114 -6.24 1.81 11.84
N SER A 115 -6.94 1.96 10.71
CA SER A 115 -7.82 3.11 10.53
C SER A 115 -9.03 3.03 11.47
N LEU A 116 -9.51 4.18 11.95
CA LEU A 116 -10.70 4.27 12.78
C LEU A 116 -11.93 3.66 12.11
N ASN A 117 -12.09 3.90 10.81
CA ASN A 117 -13.16 3.31 10.02
C ASN A 117 -13.05 1.78 9.93
N HIS A 118 -11.84 1.23 9.79
CA HIS A 118 -11.62 -0.22 9.81
C HIS A 118 -11.93 -0.81 11.18
N ALA A 119 -11.46 -0.19 12.26
CA ALA A 119 -11.75 -0.61 13.63
C ALA A 119 -13.27 -0.70 13.89
N ILE A 120 -14.02 0.36 13.56
CA ILE A 120 -15.49 0.40 13.71
C ILE A 120 -16.17 -0.70 12.89
N ALA A 121 -15.75 -0.91 11.63
CA ALA A 121 -16.31 -1.96 10.79
C ALA A 121 -16.05 -3.37 11.36
N ARG A 122 -14.84 -3.60 11.89
CA ARG A 122 -14.45 -4.89 12.47
C ARG A 122 -15.20 -5.20 13.76
N GLU A 123 -15.36 -4.23 14.66
CA GLU A 123 -16.17 -4.36 15.87
C GLU A 123 -17.63 -4.75 15.55
N LYS A 124 -18.18 -4.20 14.45
CA LYS A 124 -19.55 -4.45 14.04
C LYS A 124 -19.74 -5.83 13.38
N TYR A 125 -18.86 -6.21 12.47
CA TYR A 125 -19.09 -7.34 11.56
C TYR A 125 -18.21 -8.57 11.79
N TYR A 126 -17.14 -8.47 12.58
CA TYR A 126 -16.10 -9.51 12.67
C TYR A 126 -15.72 -9.88 14.11
N LYS A 127 -16.69 -9.84 15.04
CA LYS A 127 -16.47 -10.18 16.45
C LYS A 127 -15.82 -11.57 16.60
N GLY A 128 -14.69 -11.63 17.30
CA GLY A 128 -14.00 -12.89 17.65
C GLY A 128 -12.96 -13.40 16.65
N ILE A 129 -12.81 -12.78 15.48
CA ILE A 129 -11.79 -13.16 14.48
C ILE A 129 -10.80 -12.02 14.34
N ASN A 130 -9.50 -12.26 14.57
CA ASN A 130 -8.40 -11.29 14.40
C ASN A 130 -8.75 -9.90 15.00
N PRO A 131 -8.65 -9.77 16.33
CA PRO A 131 -9.22 -8.64 17.08
C PRO A 131 -8.72 -7.31 16.50
N PRO A 132 -9.62 -6.34 16.27
CA PRO A 132 -9.22 -5.08 15.67
C PRO A 132 -8.35 -4.27 16.62
N THR A 133 -7.60 -3.33 16.04
CA THR A 133 -7.02 -2.23 16.81
C THR A 133 -8.15 -1.54 17.58
N PRO A 134 -8.02 -1.41 18.91
CA PRO A 134 -9.04 -0.77 19.73
C PRO A 134 -9.35 0.63 19.22
N ARG A 135 -10.62 1.03 19.23
CA ARG A 135 -11.08 2.29 18.64
C ARG A 135 -10.30 3.51 19.16
N GLU A 136 -9.93 3.51 20.43
CA GLU A 136 -9.17 4.57 21.09
C GLU A 136 -7.70 4.68 20.64
N LYS A 137 -7.17 3.62 20.00
CA LYS A 137 -5.83 3.60 19.41
C LYS A 137 -5.85 3.73 17.89
N ALA A 138 -7.04 3.67 17.28
CA ALA A 138 -7.18 3.69 15.83
C ALA A 138 -6.86 5.08 15.24
N LEU A 139 -6.33 5.08 14.03
CA LEU A 139 -5.82 6.26 13.34
C LEU A 139 -6.92 6.93 12.52
N THR A 140 -6.97 8.25 12.57
CA THR A 140 -7.77 9.09 11.69
C THR A 140 -6.90 10.22 11.14
N ILE A 141 -7.28 10.79 10.00
CA ILE A 141 -6.59 11.96 9.43
C ILE A 141 -7.02 13.29 10.07
N PHE A 142 -7.98 13.27 10.98
CA PHE A 142 -8.54 14.47 11.61
C PHE A 142 -8.01 14.70 13.03
N ASP A 143 -7.86 15.96 13.41
CA ASP A 143 -7.69 16.37 14.80
C ASP A 143 -9.03 16.35 15.57
N ASN A 144 -9.00 16.70 16.85
CA ASN A 144 -10.19 16.78 17.71
C ASN A 144 -11.21 17.86 17.27
N ASN A 145 -10.78 18.81 16.44
CA ASN A 145 -11.63 19.88 15.90
C ASN A 145 -12.18 19.54 14.50
N GLY A 146 -11.80 18.38 13.93
CA GLY A 146 -12.19 17.95 12.59
C GLY A 146 -11.35 18.52 11.45
N ASN A 147 -10.21 19.16 11.74
CA ASN A 147 -9.26 19.62 10.73
C ASN A 147 -8.31 18.50 10.32
N ILE A 148 -7.75 18.57 9.11
CA ILE A 148 -6.71 17.61 8.68
C ILE A 148 -5.45 17.81 9.54
N LEU A 149 -4.88 16.71 10.01
CA LEU A 149 -3.66 16.69 10.80
C LEU A 149 -2.46 17.29 10.02
N PRO A 150 -1.57 18.07 10.67
CA PRO A 150 -0.37 18.61 10.01
C PRO A 150 0.54 17.53 9.39
N GLU A 151 0.60 16.34 10.00
CA GLU A 151 1.36 15.19 9.50
C GLU A 151 0.83 14.70 8.16
N VAL A 152 -0.49 14.76 7.95
CA VAL A 152 -1.12 14.39 6.68
C VAL A 152 -0.69 15.36 5.59
N ILE A 153 -0.64 16.66 5.89
CA ILE A 153 -0.17 17.68 4.94
C ILE A 153 1.28 17.40 4.53
N LYS A 154 2.16 17.16 5.51
CA LYS A 154 3.57 16.81 5.24
C LYS A 154 3.70 15.56 4.37
N VAL A 155 2.91 14.51 4.64
CA VAL A 155 2.91 13.29 3.80
C VAL A 155 2.49 13.59 2.36
N LEU A 156 1.48 14.45 2.16
CA LEU A 156 1.06 14.87 0.82
C LEU A 156 2.16 15.68 0.12
N GLU A 157 2.83 16.60 0.81
CA GLU A 157 3.95 17.38 0.28
C GLU A 157 5.12 16.48 -0.15
N ILE A 158 5.47 15.48 0.67
CA ILE A 158 6.48 14.47 0.34
C ILE A 158 6.05 13.70 -0.91
N ALA A 159 4.82 13.16 -0.93
CA ALA A 159 4.32 12.42 -2.09
C ALA A 159 4.32 13.27 -3.37
N LYS A 160 3.99 14.56 -3.26
CA LYS A 160 4.06 15.51 -4.37
C LYS A 160 5.50 15.72 -4.85
N THR A 161 6.43 15.92 -3.93
CA THR A 161 7.85 16.19 -4.21
C THR A 161 8.49 15.02 -4.96
N TYR A 162 8.20 13.79 -4.53
CA TYR A 162 8.76 12.58 -5.14
C TYR A 162 7.92 12.02 -6.30
N ASP A 163 6.79 12.66 -6.66
CA ASP A 163 5.83 12.17 -7.67
C ASP A 163 5.34 10.74 -7.38
N ARG A 164 4.78 10.53 -6.19
CA ARG A 164 4.26 9.25 -5.68
C ARG A 164 2.73 9.24 -5.70
N CYS A 165 2.13 8.06 -5.82
CA CYS A 165 0.68 7.91 -5.70
C CYS A 165 0.25 7.86 -4.24
N ILE A 166 -0.89 8.47 -3.93
CA ILE A 166 -1.53 8.34 -2.62
C ILE A 166 -2.70 7.37 -2.71
N ASN A 167 -2.74 6.39 -1.81
CA ASN A 167 -3.88 5.49 -1.67
C ASN A 167 -4.59 5.73 -0.33
N THR A 168 -5.89 6.02 -0.40
CA THR A 168 -6.73 6.33 0.77
C THR A 168 -7.00 5.13 1.67
N ALA A 169 -6.70 3.91 1.20
CA ALA A 169 -6.82 2.66 1.93
C ALA A 169 -8.18 2.52 2.63
N HIS A 170 -8.19 2.39 3.96
CA HIS A 170 -9.40 2.07 4.72
C HIS A 170 -9.97 3.31 5.45
N LEU A 171 -9.62 4.52 5.02
CA LEU A 171 -10.22 5.75 5.56
C LEU A 171 -11.75 5.76 5.33
N SER A 172 -12.48 6.45 6.21
CA SER A 172 -13.93 6.63 6.03
C SER A 172 -14.25 7.47 4.78
N PRO A 173 -15.46 7.39 4.21
CA PRO A 173 -15.85 8.25 3.08
C PRO A 173 -15.67 9.75 3.32
N LYS A 174 -15.83 10.21 4.58
CA LYS A 174 -15.60 11.61 4.97
C LYS A 174 -14.11 11.96 4.87
N GLU A 175 -13.25 11.11 5.41
CA GLU A 175 -11.80 11.28 5.38
C GLU A 175 -11.26 11.21 3.94
N VAL A 176 -11.72 10.24 3.14
CA VAL A 176 -11.36 10.11 1.71
C VAL A 176 -11.63 11.42 0.96
N LYS A 177 -12.82 11.99 1.12
CA LYS A 177 -13.18 13.26 0.45
C LYS A 177 -12.29 14.42 0.90
N ALA A 178 -12.01 14.52 2.20
CA ALA A 178 -11.15 15.56 2.75
C ALA A 178 -9.71 15.41 2.24
N LEU A 179 -9.17 14.20 2.25
CA LEU A 179 -7.82 13.90 1.77
C LEU A 179 -7.66 14.21 0.28
N ILE A 180 -8.60 13.77 -0.57
CA ILE A 180 -8.57 14.05 -2.01
C ILE A 180 -8.64 15.55 -2.27
N LYS A 181 -9.49 16.28 -1.54
CA LYS A 181 -9.59 17.75 -1.67
C LYS A 181 -8.24 18.40 -1.36
N GLU A 182 -7.57 17.98 -0.30
CA GLU A 182 -6.28 18.54 0.12
C GLU A 182 -5.14 18.16 -0.84
N ALA A 183 -5.07 16.89 -1.23
CA ALA A 183 -4.11 16.40 -2.22
C ALA A 183 -4.21 17.17 -3.54
N LYS A 184 -5.44 17.49 -3.99
CA LYS A 184 -5.66 18.31 -5.18
C LYS A 184 -5.16 19.75 -5.03
N LYS A 185 -5.32 20.37 -3.85
CA LYS A 185 -4.78 21.72 -3.59
C LYS A 185 -3.25 21.75 -3.68
N ILE A 186 -2.60 20.70 -3.16
CA ILE A 186 -1.14 20.51 -3.22
C ILE A 186 -0.67 20.11 -4.64
N GLY A 187 -1.61 19.78 -5.54
CA GLY A 187 -1.33 19.48 -6.94
C GLY A 187 -0.88 18.04 -7.19
N ILE A 188 -1.23 17.10 -6.31
CA ILE A 188 -1.06 15.66 -6.54
C ILE A 188 -2.10 15.20 -7.56
N LYS A 189 -1.68 14.37 -8.51
CA LYS A 189 -2.51 13.91 -9.64
C LYS A 189 -2.86 12.42 -9.60
N LYS A 190 -2.29 11.67 -8.66
CA LYS A 190 -2.32 10.21 -8.59
C LYS A 190 -2.27 9.69 -7.17
#